data_AF-A0A532BWB8-F1
#
_entry.id   AF-A0A532BWB8-F1
#
_cell.length_a   1.000
_cell.length_b   1.000
_cell.length_c   1.000
_cell.angle_alpha   90.00
_cell.angle_beta   90.00
_cell.angle_gamma   90.00
#
_symmetry.space_group_name_H-M   'P 1'
#
loop_
_entity.id
_entity.type
_entity.pdbx_description
1 polymer ?
#
loop_
_entity_poly.entity_id
_entity_poly.type
_entity_poly.pdbx_seq_one_letter_code
_entity_poly.pdbx_strand_id
1 'polypeptide(L)'
;MNSTAQVLADFRSQVTQLLQEREKEWEASRKLVEAKQLTATLKRLIEEAHRVDLPVIIRDAITVALGNSEAASIQNLPGPRLKELTGLPPTKAVRALCVWFGVIDGPVLRWPVASLQSEMVETFAHSFSNPFDLLLEADVASLLDLGAGDLSFATELVEQYVVPLHQRQRELILHTLDRLQPGSKLGGPLHPERERLNGLRSRTGLSFQFYGNQDMYDLGSLDQTGKLAPRYTIATCWAPATPTFAYEPTRLSDQIITQELHRTKGTFRHTHFSGEPALEVQHGDRALLFPPWKFEIRGPLALLDLLARRGLLCVLGAVDTQVFWETLAQLLDDVRYRPNNQPFTSDNLPVVFGEIFERLSRLAIGETLLLSDCGPLRREIPRVLPLLPTQAPSYRFRSIQIRRGAVFPGIPASSTARRFSDMVEESPPWMLILVPE
;
A
#
# COMPACT_ATOMS: atom_id res chain seq x y z
N MET A 1 27.30 37.81 -4.38
CA MET A 1 28.14 36.63 -4.13
C MET A 1 28.21 36.44 -2.63
N ASN A 2 27.64 35.36 -2.07
CA ASN A 2 27.79 35.07 -0.65
C ASN A 2 29.26 34.78 -0.37
N SER A 3 29.80 35.32 0.73
CA SER A 3 31.18 35.02 1.12
C SER A 3 31.31 33.52 1.41
N THR A 4 32.47 32.92 1.12
CA THR A 4 32.77 31.50 1.38
C THR A 4 32.43 31.08 2.82
N ALA A 5 32.65 31.99 3.77
CA ALA A 5 32.31 31.79 5.18
C ALA A 5 30.80 31.70 5.43
N GLN A 6 29.99 32.50 4.72
CA GLN A 6 28.53 32.48 4.84
C GLN A 6 27.97 31.16 4.31
N VAL A 7 28.44 30.69 3.15
CA VAL A 7 27.97 29.43 2.54
C VAL A 7 28.25 28.22 3.45
N LEU A 8 29.42 28.20 4.12
CA LEU A 8 29.76 27.16 5.11
C LEU A 8 28.91 27.26 6.38
N ALA A 9 28.62 28.48 6.85
CA ALA A 9 27.75 28.69 8.01
C ALA A 9 26.31 28.22 7.73
N ASP A 10 25.78 28.52 6.55
CA ASP A 10 24.44 28.11 6.12
C ASP A 10 24.34 26.59 6.05
N PHE A 11 25.31 25.91 5.42
CA PHE A 11 25.36 24.45 5.37
C PHE A 11 25.42 23.82 6.77
N ARG A 12 26.25 24.38 7.67
CA ARG A 12 26.35 23.91 9.06
C ARG A 12 25.03 24.04 9.80
N SER A 13 24.31 25.14 9.58
CA SER A 13 22.98 25.36 10.18
C SER A 13 21.98 24.31 9.70
N GLN A 14 21.97 24.01 8.39
CA GLN A 14 21.11 22.97 7.82
C GLN A 14 21.41 21.58 8.39
N VAL A 15 22.69 21.21 8.50
CA VAL A 15 23.09 19.93 9.12
C VAL A 15 22.59 19.85 10.57
N THR A 16 22.73 20.94 11.33
CA THR A 16 22.32 20.98 12.75
C THR A 16 20.80 20.86 12.91
N GLN A 17 20.04 21.58 12.09
CA GLN A 17 18.57 21.51 12.09
C GLN A 17 18.08 20.11 11.74
N LEU A 18 18.63 19.51 10.67
CA LEU A 18 18.21 18.20 10.19
C LEU A 18 18.47 17.09 11.22
N LEU A 19 19.54 17.20 12.01
CA LEU A 19 19.82 16.25 13.09
C LEU A 19 18.80 16.31 14.23
N GLN A 20 18.21 17.48 14.52
CA GLN A 20 17.16 17.60 15.53
C GLN A 20 15.85 16.97 15.07
N GLU A 21 15.59 16.99 13.76
CA GLU A 21 14.38 16.45 13.15
C GLU A 21 14.45 14.92 12.92
N ARG A 22 15.66 14.32 12.95
CA ARG A 22 15.90 12.94 12.49
C ARG A 22 16.63 12.03 13.50
N GLU A 23 16.11 11.96 14.72
CA GLU A 23 16.70 11.19 15.83
C GLU A 23 16.89 9.68 15.54
N LYS A 24 15.93 9.05 14.85
CA LYS A 24 16.01 7.61 14.50
C LYS A 24 17.15 7.29 13.53
N GLU A 25 17.30 8.13 12.52
CA GLU A 25 18.37 8.02 11.51
C GLU A 25 19.73 8.29 12.15
N TRP A 26 19.78 9.26 13.07
CA TRP A 26 20.97 9.51 13.87
C TRP A 26 21.42 8.24 14.62
N GLU A 27 20.53 7.52 15.30
CA GLU A 27 20.91 6.27 15.97
C GLU A 27 21.37 5.18 14.99
N ALA A 28 20.68 5.02 13.85
CA ALA A 28 21.05 4.05 12.82
C ALA A 28 22.44 4.31 12.20
N SER A 29 22.85 5.57 12.09
CA SER A 29 24.16 5.96 11.53
C SER A 29 25.37 5.44 12.30
N ARG A 30 25.20 4.97 13.56
CA ARG A 30 26.32 4.51 14.40
C ARG A 30 27.13 3.38 13.77
N LYS A 31 26.46 2.45 13.06
CA LYS A 31 27.11 1.30 12.42
C LYS A 31 27.95 1.67 11.20
N LEU A 32 27.63 2.79 10.54
CA LEU A 32 28.28 3.24 9.31
C LEU A 32 29.68 3.82 9.53
N VAL A 33 29.99 4.17 10.78
CA VAL A 33 31.30 4.70 11.19
C VAL A 33 32.16 3.66 11.90
N GLU A 34 31.73 2.40 11.94
CA GLU A 34 32.55 1.29 12.44
C GLU A 34 33.67 0.94 11.45
N ALA A 35 34.81 0.46 11.96
CA ALA A 35 36.02 0.23 11.16
C ALA A 35 35.79 -0.67 9.91
N LYS A 36 34.87 -1.63 9.99
CA LYS A 36 34.55 -2.54 8.87
C LYS A 36 33.80 -1.86 7.72
N GLN A 37 33.07 -0.78 7.99
CA GLN A 37 32.19 -0.11 7.02
C GLN A 37 32.70 1.27 6.61
N LEU A 38 33.58 1.88 7.42
CA LEU A 38 33.99 3.27 7.27
C LEU A 38 34.46 3.62 5.86
N THR A 39 35.37 2.85 5.26
CA THR A 39 35.90 3.15 3.92
C THR A 39 34.81 3.14 2.85
N ALA A 40 33.86 2.20 2.92
CA ALA A 40 32.72 2.16 2.01
C ALA A 40 31.77 3.35 2.23
N THR A 41 31.49 3.69 3.49
CA THR A 41 30.70 4.86 3.87
C THR A 41 31.31 6.16 3.34
N LEU A 42 32.62 6.35 3.47
CA LEU A 42 33.31 7.55 2.99
C LEU A 42 33.22 7.71 1.47
N LYS A 43 33.37 6.61 0.70
CA LYS A 43 33.17 6.64 -0.76
C LYS A 43 31.76 7.07 -1.13
N ARG A 44 30.76 6.44 -0.52
CA ARG A 44 29.35 6.73 -0.78
C ARG A 44 28.98 8.19 -0.45
N LEU A 45 29.50 8.73 0.65
CA LEU A 45 29.31 10.14 1.00
C LEU A 45 29.90 11.10 -0.04
N ILE A 46 31.08 10.78 -0.58
CA ILE A 46 31.71 11.60 -1.64
C ILE A 46 30.87 11.51 -2.92
N GLU A 47 30.43 10.32 -3.32
CA GLU A 47 29.57 10.12 -4.49
C GLU A 47 28.25 10.90 -4.37
N GLU A 48 27.58 10.82 -3.21
CA GLU A 48 26.34 11.56 -2.95
C GLU A 48 26.56 13.08 -2.95
N ALA A 49 27.69 13.56 -2.42
CA ALA A 49 28.05 14.99 -2.49
C ALA A 49 28.24 15.49 -3.93
N HIS A 50 28.59 14.61 -4.87
CA HIS A 50 28.67 14.96 -6.29
C HIS A 50 27.33 14.82 -7.02
N ARG A 51 26.40 14.02 -6.50
CA ARG A 51 25.07 13.78 -7.08
C ARG A 51 24.07 14.88 -6.70
N VAL A 52 24.12 15.37 -5.48
CA VAL A 52 23.19 16.41 -4.97
C VAL A 52 23.62 17.79 -5.48
N ASP A 53 22.65 18.65 -5.79
CA ASP A 53 22.89 20.04 -6.19
C ASP A 53 23.41 20.86 -4.99
N LEU A 54 24.73 20.86 -4.83
CA LEU A 54 25.47 21.56 -3.79
C LEU A 54 26.39 22.62 -4.40
N PRO A 55 26.59 23.77 -3.72
CA PRO A 55 27.63 24.71 -4.11
C PRO A 55 28.99 24.01 -4.20
N VAL A 56 29.75 24.27 -5.27
CA VAL A 56 31.07 23.64 -5.54
C VAL A 56 31.99 23.71 -4.34
N ILE A 57 31.99 24.84 -3.63
CA ILE A 57 32.77 25.07 -2.40
C ILE A 57 32.46 24.03 -1.32
N ILE A 58 31.19 23.65 -1.14
CA ILE A 58 30.77 22.66 -0.13
C ILE A 58 31.16 21.25 -0.58
N ARG A 59 30.95 20.92 -1.86
CA ARG A 59 31.34 19.62 -2.42
C ARG A 59 32.84 19.36 -2.30
N ASP A 60 33.66 20.36 -2.63
CA ASP A 60 35.12 20.27 -2.55
C ASP A 60 35.54 20.16 -1.07
N ALA A 61 34.93 20.95 -0.18
CA ALA A 61 35.18 20.88 1.26
C ALA A 61 34.82 19.50 1.86
N ILE A 62 33.72 18.87 1.42
CA ILE A 62 33.34 17.51 1.81
C ILE A 62 34.39 16.50 1.36
N THR A 63 34.78 16.54 0.09
CA THR A 63 35.75 15.60 -0.48
C THR A 63 37.09 15.66 0.26
N VAL A 64 37.57 16.87 0.54
CA VAL A 64 38.79 17.09 1.34
C VAL A 64 38.61 16.64 2.79
N ALA A 65 37.49 16.98 3.44
CA ALA A 65 37.23 16.62 4.83
C ALA A 65 37.06 15.11 5.05
N LEU A 66 36.68 14.36 4.00
CA LEU A 66 36.57 12.90 4.01
C LEU A 66 37.84 12.17 3.54
N GLY A 67 38.95 12.91 3.33
CA GLY A 67 40.26 12.33 3.03
C GLY A 67 40.30 11.50 1.75
N ASN A 68 39.55 11.90 0.72
CA ASN A 68 39.46 11.20 -0.56
C ASN A 68 39.07 9.71 -0.45
N SER A 69 38.35 9.31 0.61
CA SER A 69 37.97 7.93 0.93
C SER A 69 39.10 6.95 1.29
N GLU A 70 40.33 7.43 1.52
CA GLU A 70 41.49 6.58 1.80
C GLU A 70 41.69 6.29 3.31
N ALA A 71 40.90 6.93 4.17
CA ALA A 71 41.06 6.78 5.61
C ALA A 71 40.57 5.41 6.10
N ALA A 72 41.49 4.62 6.66
CA ALA A 72 41.21 3.33 7.31
C ALA A 72 40.58 3.46 8.71
N SER A 73 40.60 4.66 9.31
CA SER A 73 39.97 4.94 10.60
C SER A 73 39.50 6.39 10.69
N ILE A 74 38.52 6.68 11.54
CA ILE A 74 38.01 8.06 11.74
C ILE A 74 39.11 8.99 12.26
N GLN A 75 40.06 8.46 13.04
CA GLN A 75 41.17 9.24 13.61
C GLN A 75 42.12 9.75 12.54
N ASN A 76 42.13 9.10 11.36
CA ASN A 76 42.96 9.49 10.22
C ASN A 76 42.27 10.55 9.33
N LEU A 77 41.02 10.90 9.61
CA LEU A 77 40.31 11.94 8.86
C LEU A 77 40.79 13.35 9.26
N PRO A 78 40.74 14.32 8.33
CA PRO A 78 41.01 15.73 8.62
C PRO A 78 40.01 16.36 9.60
N GLY A 79 40.17 16.07 10.90
CA GLY A 79 39.22 16.46 11.94
C GLY A 79 38.93 17.96 12.04
N PRO A 80 39.92 18.86 11.90
CA PRO A 80 39.67 20.29 11.85
C PRO A 80 38.76 20.71 10.69
N ARG A 81 38.89 20.06 9.51
CA ARG A 81 38.06 20.34 8.33
C ARG A 81 36.64 19.82 8.50
N LEU A 82 36.46 18.64 9.10
CA LEU A 82 35.14 18.11 9.45
C LEU A 82 34.41 19.01 10.46
N LYS A 83 35.14 19.56 11.43
CA LYS A 83 34.60 20.52 12.40
C LYS A 83 34.26 21.86 11.76
N GLU A 84 35.09 22.34 10.83
CA GLU A 84 34.80 23.55 10.04
C GLU A 84 33.54 23.36 9.18
N LEU A 85 33.37 22.20 8.55
CA LEU A 85 32.24 21.91 7.68
C LEU A 85 30.93 21.74 8.47
N THR A 86 30.94 20.94 9.54
CA THR A 86 29.71 20.47 10.21
C THR A 86 29.52 21.02 11.63
N GLY A 87 30.54 21.65 12.22
CA GLY A 87 30.54 22.07 13.63
C GLY A 87 30.75 20.93 14.64
N LEU A 88 30.93 19.68 14.16
CA LEU A 88 30.94 18.48 14.99
C LEU A 88 32.33 17.81 15.03
N PRO A 89 32.63 17.02 16.09
CA PRO A 89 33.83 16.20 16.12
C PRO A 89 33.76 15.09 15.04
N PRO A 90 34.91 14.53 14.59
CA PRO A 90 35.00 13.72 13.38
C PRO A 90 33.97 12.59 13.27
N THR A 91 33.79 11.78 14.31
CA THR A 91 32.80 10.69 14.32
C THR A 91 31.37 11.20 14.14
N LYS A 92 31.02 12.30 14.84
CA LYS A 92 29.69 12.91 14.75
C LYS A 92 29.49 13.62 13.41
N ALA A 93 30.54 14.23 12.86
CA ALA A 93 30.53 14.88 11.57
C ALA A 93 30.22 13.88 10.44
N VAL A 94 30.92 12.74 10.40
CA VAL A 94 30.67 11.70 9.38
C VAL A 94 29.25 11.13 9.52
N ARG A 95 28.80 10.84 10.75
CA ARG A 95 27.41 10.41 11.01
C ARG A 95 26.39 11.44 10.54
N ALA A 96 26.63 12.72 10.82
CA ALA A 96 25.75 13.81 10.43
C ALA A 96 25.63 13.92 8.90
N LEU A 97 26.75 13.79 8.20
CA LEU A 97 26.75 13.73 6.73
C LEU A 97 26.00 12.48 6.23
N CYS A 98 26.09 11.33 6.91
CA CYS A 98 25.31 10.14 6.54
C CYS A 98 23.80 10.39 6.65
N VAL A 99 23.35 11.07 7.71
CA VAL A 99 21.94 11.45 7.88
C VAL A 99 21.53 12.48 6.82
N TRP A 100 22.35 13.51 6.60
CA TRP A 100 22.06 14.60 5.67
C TRP A 100 21.95 14.12 4.22
N PHE A 101 22.86 13.24 3.78
CA PHE A 101 22.84 12.64 2.44
C PHE A 101 21.90 11.44 2.31
N GLY A 102 21.24 11.00 3.38
CA GLY A 102 20.39 9.80 3.35
C GLY A 102 21.16 8.52 3.02
N VAL A 103 22.44 8.44 3.39
CA VAL A 103 23.33 7.29 3.17
C VAL A 103 23.08 6.17 4.19
N ILE A 104 22.21 6.42 5.16
CA ILE A 104 21.77 5.40 6.10
C ILE A 104 20.99 4.35 5.33
N ASP A 105 21.55 3.15 5.24
CA ASP A 105 20.79 1.99 4.83
C ASP A 105 19.58 1.89 5.76
N GLY A 106 18.39 1.95 5.17
CA GLY A 106 17.17 1.60 5.88
C GLY A 106 17.34 0.22 6.54
N PRO A 107 16.49 -0.14 7.52
CA PRO A 107 16.52 -1.50 8.07
C PRO A 107 16.60 -2.48 6.91
N VAL A 108 17.65 -3.33 6.90
CA VAL A 108 17.88 -4.34 5.84
C VAL A 108 16.53 -4.93 5.52
N LEU A 109 16.08 -4.78 4.28
CA LEU A 109 14.75 -5.22 3.87
C LEU A 109 14.64 -6.68 4.24
N ARG A 110 13.86 -6.97 5.29
CA ARG A 110 13.70 -8.33 5.81
C ARG A 110 13.13 -9.26 4.74
N TRP A 111 12.35 -8.68 3.82
CA TRP A 111 11.60 -9.38 2.80
C TRP A 111 12.15 -9.05 1.41
N PRO A 112 12.36 -10.06 0.57
CA PRO A 112 12.74 -9.83 -0.82
C PRO A 112 11.59 -9.17 -1.59
N VAL A 113 11.94 -8.42 -2.64
CA VAL A 113 11.00 -7.74 -3.53
C VAL A 113 11.21 -8.27 -4.94
N ALA A 114 10.11 -8.58 -5.63
CA ALA A 114 10.19 -9.07 -7.00
C ALA A 114 10.76 -7.99 -7.94
N SER A 115 11.59 -8.41 -8.90
CA SER A 115 12.29 -7.52 -9.84
C SER A 115 11.50 -7.23 -11.14
N LEU A 116 10.24 -7.66 -11.21
CA LEU A 116 9.38 -7.52 -12.39
C LEU A 116 9.07 -6.06 -12.73
N GLN A 117 9.22 -5.71 -14.00
CA GLN A 117 8.82 -4.41 -14.55
C GLN A 117 7.32 -4.36 -14.85
N SER A 118 6.71 -3.18 -14.82
CA SER A 118 5.25 -3.04 -14.98
C SER A 118 4.76 -3.50 -16.36
N GLU A 119 5.58 -3.37 -17.42
CA GLU A 119 5.29 -3.91 -18.76
C GLU A 119 5.15 -5.43 -18.78
N MET A 120 6.01 -6.13 -18.02
CA MET A 120 5.96 -7.59 -17.93
C MET A 120 4.70 -8.04 -17.18
N VAL A 121 4.34 -7.33 -16.11
CA VAL A 121 3.13 -7.62 -15.33
C VAL A 121 1.87 -7.36 -16.15
N GLU A 122 1.84 -6.28 -16.94
CA GLU A 122 0.76 -6.01 -17.90
C GLU A 122 0.62 -7.13 -18.93
N THR A 123 1.74 -7.53 -19.55
CA THR A 123 1.75 -8.62 -20.55
C THR A 123 1.23 -9.92 -19.93
N PHE A 124 1.62 -10.21 -18.69
CA PHE A 124 1.11 -11.34 -17.93
C PHE A 124 -0.41 -11.25 -17.70
N ALA A 125 -0.91 -10.12 -17.21
CA ALA A 125 -2.33 -9.93 -16.91
C ALA A 125 -3.22 -10.07 -18.16
N HIS A 126 -2.72 -9.74 -19.35
CA HIS A 126 -3.42 -9.97 -20.61
C HIS A 126 -3.38 -11.43 -21.08
N SER A 127 -2.34 -12.19 -20.71
CA SER A 127 -2.10 -13.54 -21.22
C SER A 127 -2.68 -14.65 -20.34
N PHE A 128 -2.87 -14.38 -19.04
CA PHE A 128 -3.31 -15.38 -18.06
C PHE A 128 -4.67 -15.02 -17.48
N SER A 129 -5.58 -16.00 -17.43
CA SER A 129 -6.93 -15.82 -16.89
C SER A 129 -6.99 -15.67 -15.38
N ASN A 130 -5.96 -16.15 -14.67
CA ASN A 130 -5.86 -16.15 -13.23
C ASN A 130 -4.69 -15.24 -12.81
N PRO A 131 -4.96 -14.07 -12.21
CA PRO A 131 -3.92 -13.10 -11.87
C PRO A 131 -2.95 -13.61 -10.81
N PHE A 132 -3.35 -14.60 -10.00
CA PHE A 132 -2.51 -15.14 -8.93
C PHE A 132 -1.44 -16.11 -9.43
N ASP A 133 -1.54 -16.59 -10.69
CA ASP A 133 -0.47 -17.37 -11.31
C ASP A 133 0.83 -16.57 -11.47
N LEU A 134 0.79 -15.23 -11.33
CA LEU A 134 2.00 -14.39 -11.30
C LEU A 134 2.95 -14.79 -10.18
N LEU A 135 2.44 -15.37 -9.08
CA LEU A 135 3.27 -15.88 -7.98
C LEU A 135 4.24 -16.97 -8.46
N LEU A 136 3.82 -17.78 -9.44
CA LEU A 136 4.64 -18.84 -10.01
C LEU A 136 5.73 -18.28 -10.93
N GLU A 137 5.43 -17.18 -11.63
CA GLU A 137 6.30 -16.59 -12.67
C GLU A 137 7.29 -15.55 -12.14
N ALA A 138 6.93 -14.82 -11.08
CA ALA A 138 7.83 -13.85 -10.44
C ALA A 138 9.08 -14.55 -9.87
N ASP A 139 10.15 -13.81 -9.58
CA ASP A 139 11.31 -14.29 -8.83
C ASP A 139 11.00 -14.42 -7.33
N VAL A 140 10.19 -13.52 -6.78
CA VAL A 140 9.67 -13.57 -5.40
C VAL A 140 8.18 -13.85 -5.42
N ALA A 141 7.70 -14.82 -4.64
CA ALA A 141 6.27 -15.10 -4.53
C ALA A 141 5.75 -14.45 -3.25
N SER A 142 5.20 -13.24 -3.36
CA SER A 142 4.74 -12.47 -2.20
C SER A 142 3.37 -11.86 -2.40
N LEU A 143 2.48 -12.04 -1.42
CA LEU A 143 1.12 -11.53 -1.45
C LEU A 143 0.78 -10.79 -0.14
N LEU A 144 0.15 -9.62 -0.29
CA LEU A 144 -0.51 -8.87 0.79
C LEU A 144 -2.02 -8.93 0.61
N ASP A 145 -2.73 -9.47 1.60
CA ASP A 145 -4.20 -9.52 1.64
C ASP A 145 -4.74 -8.49 2.64
N LEU A 146 -5.51 -7.52 2.13
CA LEU A 146 -6.08 -6.40 2.87
C LEU A 146 -7.55 -6.66 3.17
N GLY A 147 -7.93 -6.66 4.45
CA GLY A 147 -9.28 -7.03 4.87
C GLY A 147 -9.50 -8.54 4.75
N ALA A 148 -8.52 -9.31 5.21
CA ALA A 148 -8.44 -10.77 4.99
C ALA A 148 -9.58 -11.57 5.64
N GLY A 149 -10.35 -10.94 6.54
CA GLY A 149 -11.53 -11.51 7.18
C GLY A 149 -11.25 -12.84 7.86
N ASP A 150 -11.98 -13.86 7.43
CA ASP A 150 -11.92 -15.20 8.00
C ASP A 150 -10.73 -16.03 7.49
N LEU A 151 -9.84 -15.47 6.66
CA LEU A 151 -8.69 -16.15 6.04
C LEU A 151 -9.06 -17.31 5.09
N SER A 152 -10.31 -17.38 4.61
CA SER A 152 -10.73 -18.36 3.61
C SER A 152 -9.96 -18.22 2.29
N PHE A 153 -9.84 -16.99 1.77
CA PHE A 153 -9.04 -16.70 0.58
C PHE A 153 -7.58 -17.12 0.76
N ALA A 154 -6.97 -16.76 1.89
CA ALA A 154 -5.59 -17.13 2.21
C ALA A 154 -5.40 -18.65 2.22
N THR A 155 -6.37 -19.40 2.73
CA THR A 155 -6.35 -20.88 2.72
C THR A 155 -6.34 -21.43 1.30
N GLU A 156 -7.29 -21.00 0.44
CA GLU A 156 -7.36 -21.47 -0.96
C GLU A 156 -6.09 -21.11 -1.75
N LEU A 157 -5.57 -19.90 -1.56
CA LEU A 157 -4.31 -19.46 -2.16
C LEU A 157 -3.15 -20.39 -1.75
N VAL A 158 -3.03 -20.70 -0.45
CA VAL A 158 -1.97 -21.56 0.06
C VAL A 158 -2.08 -22.99 -0.48
N GLU A 159 -3.29 -23.53 -0.56
CA GLU A 159 -3.55 -24.85 -1.12
C GLU A 159 -3.13 -24.94 -2.59
N GLN A 160 -3.39 -23.89 -3.37
CA GLN A 160 -3.08 -23.84 -4.79
C GLN A 160 -1.60 -23.62 -5.07
N TYR A 161 -0.91 -22.73 -4.34
CA TYR A 161 0.41 -22.24 -4.75
C TYR A 161 1.60 -22.76 -3.94
N VAL A 162 1.42 -23.19 -2.68
CA VAL A 162 2.58 -23.59 -1.86
C VAL A 162 3.29 -24.81 -2.43
N VAL A 163 2.56 -25.83 -2.90
CA VAL A 163 3.19 -27.05 -3.44
C VAL A 163 3.96 -26.76 -4.74
N PRO A 164 3.39 -26.10 -5.76
CA PRO A 164 4.14 -25.72 -6.97
C PRO A 164 5.35 -24.83 -6.69
N LEU A 165 5.23 -23.86 -5.78
CA LEU A 165 6.35 -22.99 -5.40
C LEU A 165 7.46 -23.78 -4.71
N HIS A 166 7.11 -24.68 -3.79
CA HIS A 166 8.08 -25.50 -3.09
C HIS A 166 8.85 -26.43 -4.04
N GLN A 167 8.18 -26.98 -5.06
CA GLN A 167 8.84 -27.77 -6.12
C GLN A 167 9.86 -26.94 -6.92
N ARG A 168 9.64 -25.61 -7.03
CA ARG A 168 10.58 -24.65 -7.62
C ARG A 168 11.60 -24.09 -6.62
N GLN A 169 11.70 -24.68 -5.41
CA GLN A 169 12.53 -24.23 -4.29
C GLN A 169 12.26 -22.77 -3.87
N ARG A 170 11.01 -22.34 -3.97
CA ARG A 170 10.56 -20.99 -3.59
C ARG A 170 9.55 -21.09 -2.46
N GLU A 171 9.61 -20.12 -1.56
CA GLU A 171 8.65 -19.95 -0.47
C GLU A 171 7.58 -18.94 -0.86
N LEU A 172 6.34 -19.17 -0.44
CA LEU A 172 5.28 -18.16 -0.52
C LEU A 172 5.37 -17.24 0.70
N ILE A 173 5.52 -15.93 0.48
CA ILE A 173 5.39 -14.92 1.53
C ILE A 173 3.95 -14.41 1.53
N LEU A 174 3.21 -14.61 2.63
CA LEU A 174 1.81 -14.23 2.74
C LEU A 174 1.58 -13.40 4.00
N HIS A 175 1.30 -12.11 3.80
CA HIS A 175 0.91 -11.21 4.88
C HIS A 175 -0.57 -10.86 4.75
N THR A 176 -1.30 -10.96 5.85
CA THR A 176 -2.75 -10.76 5.91
C THR A 176 -3.08 -9.74 6.98
N LEU A 177 -3.90 -8.75 6.65
CA LEU A 177 -4.31 -7.66 7.54
C LEU A 177 -5.82 -7.66 7.73
N ASP A 178 -6.28 -7.48 8.96
CA ASP A 178 -7.69 -7.24 9.22
C ASP A 178 -7.92 -6.33 10.42
N ARG A 179 -8.96 -5.49 10.34
CA ARG A 179 -9.37 -4.56 11.39
C ARG A 179 -10.17 -5.25 12.50
N LEU A 180 -10.69 -6.44 12.24
CA LEU A 180 -11.32 -7.27 13.25
C LEU A 180 -10.27 -7.76 14.24
N GLN A 181 -10.49 -7.44 15.51
CA GLN A 181 -9.70 -7.96 16.59
C GLN A 181 -9.99 -9.45 16.78
N PRO A 182 -8.97 -10.33 16.75
CA PRO A 182 -9.18 -11.75 17.04
C PRO A 182 -9.84 -11.93 18.41
N GLY A 183 -11.00 -12.60 18.44
CA GLY A 183 -11.78 -12.82 19.66
C GLY A 183 -12.84 -11.76 19.99
N SER A 184 -13.00 -10.72 19.16
CA SER A 184 -14.12 -9.78 19.28
C SER A 184 -15.47 -10.49 19.16
N LYS A 185 -16.53 -9.92 19.77
CA LYS A 185 -17.90 -10.41 19.61
C LYS A 185 -18.60 -9.80 18.40
N LEU A 186 -18.05 -8.72 17.83
CA LEU A 186 -18.63 -7.97 16.72
C LEU A 186 -18.24 -8.48 15.32
N GLY A 187 -17.25 -9.38 15.20
CA GLY A 187 -16.84 -9.90 13.89
C GLY A 187 -17.63 -11.11 13.39
N GLY A 188 -18.32 -11.84 14.29
CA GLY A 188 -19.17 -12.98 13.93
C GLY A 188 -18.48 -13.96 12.96
N PRO A 189 -19.09 -14.28 11.80
CA PRO A 189 -18.54 -15.25 10.84
C PRO A 189 -17.32 -14.73 10.06
N LEU A 190 -16.94 -13.45 10.22
CA LEU A 190 -15.77 -12.87 9.57
C LEU A 190 -14.50 -13.08 10.38
N HIS A 191 -14.58 -13.68 11.58
CA HIS A 191 -13.39 -14.04 12.33
C HIS A 191 -12.70 -15.27 11.76
N PRO A 192 -11.36 -15.27 11.69
CA PRO A 192 -10.64 -16.48 11.34
C PRO A 192 -10.81 -17.52 12.45
N GLU A 193 -11.18 -18.72 12.04
CA GLU A 193 -11.21 -19.88 12.93
C GLU A 193 -9.79 -20.18 13.43
N ARG A 194 -9.67 -20.54 14.71
CA ARG A 194 -8.36 -20.81 15.33
C ARG A 194 -7.60 -21.93 14.62
N GLU A 195 -8.32 -22.95 14.17
CA GLU A 195 -7.75 -24.09 13.43
C GLU A 195 -7.15 -23.64 12.10
N ARG A 196 -7.88 -22.82 11.32
CA ARG A 196 -7.41 -22.24 10.06
C ARG A 196 -6.15 -21.40 10.25
N LEU A 197 -6.17 -20.50 11.24
CA LEU A 197 -5.01 -19.66 11.55
C LEU A 197 -3.78 -20.50 11.95
N ASN A 198 -3.98 -21.54 12.76
CA ASN A 198 -2.89 -22.43 13.18
C ASN A 198 -2.37 -23.26 12.00
N GLY A 199 -3.25 -23.74 11.11
CA GLY A 199 -2.89 -24.49 9.92
C GLY A 199 -2.04 -23.68 8.95
N LEU A 200 -2.37 -22.40 8.75
CA LEU A 200 -1.55 -21.47 7.96
C LEU A 200 -0.18 -21.23 8.62
N ARG A 201 -0.12 -21.05 9.94
CA ARG A 201 1.14 -20.82 10.66
C ARG A 201 2.09 -22.02 10.67
N SER A 202 1.57 -23.24 10.59
CA SER A 202 2.38 -24.46 10.62
C SER A 202 2.73 -25.00 9.24
N ARG A 203 2.25 -24.37 8.15
CA ARG A 203 2.43 -24.86 6.79
C ARG A 203 3.89 -24.72 6.33
N THR A 204 4.50 -25.83 5.93
CA THR A 204 5.83 -25.84 5.32
C THR A 204 5.81 -25.17 3.94
N GLY A 205 6.85 -24.38 3.61
CA GLY A 205 6.94 -23.65 2.34
C GLY A 205 6.14 -22.36 2.30
N LEU A 206 5.66 -21.88 3.46
CA LEU A 206 4.88 -20.66 3.62
C LEU A 206 5.46 -19.80 4.75
N SER A 207 5.81 -18.55 4.42
CA SER A 207 6.09 -17.50 5.40
C SER A 207 4.83 -16.69 5.65
N PHE A 208 4.07 -17.08 6.67
CA PHE A 208 2.76 -16.51 6.95
C PHE A 208 2.76 -15.55 8.15
N GLN A 209 2.12 -14.39 7.99
CA GLN A 209 1.78 -13.49 9.09
C GLN A 209 0.34 -13.00 8.97
N PHE A 210 -0.37 -12.97 10.10
CA PHE A 210 -1.68 -12.36 10.23
C PHE A 210 -1.66 -11.29 11.31
N TYR A 211 -2.05 -10.07 10.93
CA TYR A 211 -2.16 -8.91 11.81
C TYR A 211 -3.64 -8.54 11.93
N GLY A 212 -4.29 -9.10 12.95
CA GLY A 212 -5.64 -8.70 13.35
C GLY A 212 -5.61 -7.44 14.22
N ASN A 213 -6.73 -6.73 14.29
CA ASN A 213 -6.83 -5.39 14.86
C ASN A 213 -5.83 -4.39 14.24
N GLN A 214 -5.61 -4.50 12.94
CA GLN A 214 -4.69 -3.64 12.21
C GLN A 214 -5.45 -2.88 11.13
N ASP A 215 -5.48 -1.54 11.23
CA ASP A 215 -5.95 -0.70 10.14
C ASP A 215 -4.95 -0.81 8.97
N MET A 216 -5.46 -1.12 7.78
CA MET A 216 -4.69 -1.19 6.55
C MET A 216 -4.07 0.16 6.13
N TYR A 217 -4.54 1.26 6.72
CA TYR A 217 -3.99 2.60 6.52
C TYR A 217 -2.98 3.02 7.61
N ASP A 218 -2.88 2.29 8.72
CA ASP A 218 -1.94 2.57 9.82
C ASP A 218 -0.77 1.57 9.84
N LEU A 219 -0.01 1.53 8.74
CA LEU A 219 1.06 0.53 8.55
C LEU A 219 2.41 0.97 9.12
N GLY A 220 2.53 2.20 9.62
CA GLY A 220 3.82 2.81 9.95
C GLY A 220 4.65 2.00 10.97
N SER A 221 4.01 1.44 11.99
CA SER A 221 4.69 0.58 12.98
C SER A 221 5.16 -0.75 12.38
N LEU A 222 4.35 -1.36 11.53
CA LEU A 222 4.69 -2.63 10.86
C LEU A 222 5.83 -2.43 9.85
N ASP A 223 5.81 -1.34 9.10
CA ASP A 223 6.89 -0.98 8.18
C ASP A 223 8.20 -0.70 8.92
N GLN A 224 8.16 0.14 9.97
CA GLN A 224 9.33 0.49 10.77
C GLN A 224 9.99 -0.72 11.44
N THR A 225 9.20 -1.73 11.79
CA THR A 225 9.68 -2.98 12.40
C THR A 225 10.02 -4.07 11.37
N GLY A 226 9.96 -3.76 10.08
CA GLY A 226 10.25 -4.72 9.00
C GLY A 226 9.33 -5.93 8.99
N LYS A 227 8.10 -5.79 9.51
CA LYS A 227 7.10 -6.86 9.56
C LYS A 227 6.42 -7.06 8.22
N LEU A 228 6.30 -6.00 7.42
CA LEU A 228 5.77 -6.05 6.06
C LEU A 228 6.88 -5.93 5.03
N ALA A 229 6.70 -6.57 3.88
CA ALA A 229 7.51 -6.28 2.71
C ALA A 229 7.20 -4.86 2.22
N PRO A 230 8.20 -4.12 1.71
CA PRO A 230 7.98 -2.77 1.19
C PRO A 230 7.05 -2.80 -0.03
N ARG A 231 7.18 -3.82 -0.87
CA ARG A 231 6.33 -4.08 -2.05
C ARG A 231 6.19 -5.59 -2.25
N TYR A 232 5.01 -6.02 -2.69
CA TYR A 232 4.60 -7.39 -2.91
C TYR A 232 4.39 -7.64 -4.39
N THR A 233 4.51 -8.90 -4.78
CA THR A 233 4.17 -9.33 -6.15
C THR A 233 2.71 -9.06 -6.43
N ILE A 234 1.84 -9.40 -5.46
CA ILE A 234 0.41 -9.13 -5.53
C ILE A 234 -0.04 -8.44 -4.24
N ALA A 235 -0.83 -7.37 -4.37
CA ALA A 235 -1.62 -6.84 -3.28
C ALA A 235 -3.10 -7.03 -3.61
N THR A 236 -3.89 -7.54 -2.68
CA THR A 236 -5.30 -7.86 -2.92
C THR A 236 -6.20 -7.32 -1.81
N CYS A 237 -7.45 -7.03 -2.16
CA CYS A 237 -8.52 -6.78 -1.21
C CYS A 237 -9.80 -7.46 -1.73
N TRP A 238 -10.33 -8.39 -0.93
CA TRP A 238 -11.54 -9.12 -1.26
C TRP A 238 -12.75 -8.52 -0.54
N ALA A 239 -13.85 -8.35 -1.29
CA ALA A 239 -15.10 -7.79 -0.78
C ALA A 239 -14.87 -6.50 0.05
N PRO A 240 -14.25 -5.47 -0.55
CA PRO A 240 -14.03 -4.20 0.13
C PRO A 240 -15.34 -3.69 0.74
N ALA A 241 -15.31 -3.31 2.02
CA ALA A 241 -16.52 -2.95 2.75
C ALA A 241 -17.22 -1.74 2.13
N THR A 242 -18.48 -1.92 1.68
CA THR A 242 -19.24 -0.90 0.96
C THR A 242 -19.26 0.46 1.66
N PRO A 243 -19.65 0.60 2.94
CA PRO A 243 -19.70 1.93 3.55
C PRO A 243 -18.32 2.61 3.60
N THR A 244 -17.24 1.86 3.84
CA THR A 244 -15.88 2.40 3.92
C THR A 244 -15.37 2.93 2.57
N PHE A 245 -15.72 2.26 1.46
CA PHE A 245 -15.10 2.50 0.15
C PHE A 245 -16.04 2.98 -0.96
N ALA A 246 -17.36 3.02 -0.72
CA ALA A 246 -18.35 3.45 -1.71
C ALA A 246 -18.68 4.96 -1.64
N TYR A 247 -17.92 5.73 -0.86
CA TYR A 247 -18.10 7.17 -0.75
C TYR A 247 -16.73 7.84 -0.79
N GLU A 248 -16.45 8.60 -1.84
CA GLU A 248 -15.16 9.27 -2.05
C GLU A 248 -15.14 10.65 -1.37
N PRO A 249 -14.37 10.85 -0.27
CA PRO A 249 -14.37 12.10 0.49
C PRO A 249 -13.83 13.31 -0.29
N THR A 250 -13.00 13.09 -1.32
CA THR A 250 -12.54 14.19 -2.18
C THR A 250 -13.62 14.74 -3.12
N ARG A 251 -14.76 14.04 -3.24
CA ARG A 251 -15.89 14.38 -4.12
C ARG A 251 -17.19 14.59 -3.37
N LEU A 252 -17.40 13.88 -2.28
CA LEU A 252 -18.62 13.92 -1.48
C LEU A 252 -18.33 14.57 -0.12
N SER A 253 -19.11 15.58 0.24
CA SER A 253 -19.10 16.19 1.56
C SER A 253 -19.61 15.25 2.65
N ASP A 254 -19.10 15.41 3.87
CA ASP A 254 -19.51 14.62 5.04
C ASP A 254 -21.03 14.63 5.27
N GLN A 255 -21.69 15.77 4.99
CA GLN A 255 -23.14 15.89 5.09
C GLN A 255 -23.85 14.93 4.14
N ILE A 256 -23.42 14.88 2.88
CA ILE A 256 -24.02 14.01 1.86
C ILE A 256 -23.72 12.55 2.16
N ILE A 257 -22.50 12.23 2.57
CA ILE A 257 -22.11 10.89 2.96
C ILE A 257 -22.99 10.40 4.12
N THR A 258 -23.16 11.24 5.15
CA THR A 258 -24.01 10.91 6.31
C THR A 258 -25.47 10.70 5.91
N GLN A 259 -26.01 11.56 5.03
CA GLN A 259 -27.37 11.42 4.50
C GLN A 259 -27.54 10.10 3.74
N GLU A 260 -26.57 9.74 2.89
CA GLU A 260 -26.60 8.49 2.13
C GLU A 260 -26.46 7.25 3.02
N LEU A 261 -25.63 7.30 4.06
CA LEU A 261 -25.54 6.22 5.04
C LEU A 261 -26.88 6.01 5.75
N HIS A 262 -27.55 7.09 6.16
CA HIS A 262 -28.89 6.99 6.73
C HIS A 262 -29.92 6.45 5.74
N ARG A 263 -29.87 6.90 4.49
CA ARG A 263 -30.78 6.46 3.42
C ARG A 263 -30.60 4.99 3.07
N THR A 264 -29.35 4.52 2.98
CA THR A 264 -29.02 3.18 2.45
C THR A 264 -28.80 2.13 3.52
N LYS A 265 -28.32 2.51 4.70
CA LYS A 265 -28.00 1.59 5.80
C LYS A 265 -28.94 1.74 7.00
N GLY A 266 -29.74 2.81 7.06
CA GLY A 266 -30.70 3.07 8.14
C GLY A 266 -30.13 3.96 9.25
N THR A 267 -30.90 4.14 10.32
CA THR A 267 -30.46 4.92 11.49
C THR A 267 -29.37 4.16 12.24
N PHE A 268 -28.28 4.83 12.57
CA PHE A 268 -27.17 4.22 13.30
C PHE A 268 -26.67 5.11 14.44
N ARG A 269 -26.08 4.48 15.47
CA ARG A 269 -25.46 5.17 16.60
C ARG A 269 -24.31 4.37 17.17
N HIS A 270 -23.36 5.06 17.79
CA HIS A 270 -22.30 4.42 18.58
C HIS A 270 -22.87 3.93 19.91
N THR A 271 -22.47 2.73 20.30
CA THR A 271 -22.85 2.09 21.56
C THR A 271 -21.70 1.24 22.09
N HIS A 272 -21.93 0.48 23.16
CA HIS A 272 -21.03 -0.55 23.64
C HIS A 272 -21.76 -1.89 23.70
N PHE A 273 -21.08 -2.96 23.31
CA PHE A 273 -21.58 -4.33 23.41
C PHE A 273 -20.53 -5.21 24.08
N SER A 274 -20.88 -5.90 25.16
CA SER A 274 -19.94 -6.74 25.92
C SER A 274 -18.61 -6.03 26.31
N GLY A 275 -18.65 -4.72 26.53
CA GLY A 275 -17.48 -3.92 26.90
C GLY A 275 -16.63 -3.42 25.72
N GLU A 276 -16.93 -3.79 24.48
CA GLU A 276 -16.28 -3.26 23.28
C GLU A 276 -17.14 -2.16 22.61
N PRO A 277 -16.52 -1.10 22.04
CA PRO A 277 -17.22 -0.11 21.24
C PRO A 277 -17.90 -0.79 20.03
N ALA A 278 -19.15 -0.42 19.76
CA ALA A 278 -19.96 -0.97 18.69
C ALA A 278 -20.70 0.12 17.91
N LEU A 279 -21.03 -0.18 16.66
CA LEU A 279 -21.98 0.56 15.85
C LEU A 279 -23.28 -0.23 15.81
N GLU A 280 -24.35 0.36 16.35
CA GLU A 280 -25.70 -0.18 16.25
C GLU A 280 -26.39 0.44 15.03
N VAL A 281 -26.90 -0.40 14.13
CA VAL A 281 -27.62 -0.01 12.92
C VAL A 281 -29.01 -0.61 12.97
N GLN A 282 -30.04 0.22 12.83
CA GLN A 282 -31.43 -0.19 12.79
C GLN A 282 -31.80 -0.63 11.37
N HIS A 283 -32.17 -1.90 11.22
CA HIS A 283 -32.58 -2.49 9.94
C HIS A 283 -33.93 -3.20 10.11
N GLY A 284 -35.01 -2.55 9.65
CA GLY A 284 -36.37 -2.95 9.97
C GLY A 284 -36.60 -2.93 11.49
N ASP A 285 -37.14 -4.01 12.04
CA ASP A 285 -37.40 -4.15 13.47
C ASP A 285 -36.21 -4.68 14.29
N ARG A 286 -35.02 -4.79 13.67
CA ARG A 286 -33.83 -5.39 14.30
C ARG A 286 -32.68 -4.40 14.39
N ALA A 287 -32.04 -4.40 15.56
CA ALA A 287 -30.74 -3.75 15.75
C ALA A 287 -29.61 -4.72 15.37
N LEU A 288 -28.79 -4.34 14.40
CA LEU A 288 -27.58 -5.05 14.00
C LEU A 288 -26.36 -4.35 14.61
N LEU A 289 -25.40 -5.14 15.09
CA LEU A 289 -24.17 -4.63 15.70
C LEU A 289 -22.97 -4.90 14.79
N PHE A 290 -22.14 -3.87 14.64
CA PHE A 290 -20.92 -3.93 13.85
C PHE A 290 -19.75 -3.28 14.60
N PRO A 291 -18.50 -3.55 14.21
CA PRO A 291 -17.38 -2.73 14.63
C PRO A 291 -17.59 -1.25 14.24
N PRO A 292 -17.20 -0.27 15.08
CA PRO A 292 -17.40 1.17 14.82
C PRO A 292 -16.82 1.63 13.49
N TRP A 293 -15.68 1.05 13.13
CA TRP A 293 -14.97 1.40 11.92
C TRP A 293 -15.67 0.99 10.62
N LYS A 294 -16.74 0.19 10.68
CA LYS A 294 -17.48 -0.22 9.48
C LYS A 294 -18.00 0.98 8.70
N PHE A 295 -18.27 2.11 9.38
CA PHE A 295 -18.74 3.37 8.78
C PHE A 295 -17.65 4.45 8.81
N GLU A 296 -16.38 4.08 9.04
CA GLU A 296 -15.27 4.99 8.85
C GLU A 296 -14.99 5.11 7.35
N ILE A 297 -15.30 6.28 6.79
CA ILE A 297 -15.27 6.52 5.35
C ILE A 297 -13.86 6.86 4.91
N ARG A 298 -13.35 6.11 3.93
CA ARG A 298 -12.00 6.30 3.35
C ARG A 298 -12.07 6.62 1.87
N GLY A 299 -13.01 6.00 1.15
CA GLY A 299 -13.18 6.16 -0.28
C GLY A 299 -12.26 5.28 -1.13
N PRO A 300 -12.59 5.11 -2.41
CA PRO A 300 -11.84 4.27 -3.34
C PRO A 300 -10.43 4.82 -3.63
N LEU A 301 -10.20 6.14 -3.60
CA LEU A 301 -8.86 6.69 -3.85
C LEU A 301 -7.83 6.21 -2.82
N ALA A 302 -8.22 6.13 -1.55
CA ALA A 302 -7.34 5.64 -0.49
C ALA A 302 -6.96 4.17 -0.70
N LEU A 303 -7.92 3.33 -1.09
CA LEU A 303 -7.70 1.92 -1.38
C LEU A 303 -6.79 1.73 -2.61
N LEU A 304 -7.04 2.48 -3.68
CA LEU A 304 -6.21 2.45 -4.90
C LEU A 304 -4.77 2.92 -4.61
N ASP A 305 -4.58 3.98 -3.82
CA ASP A 305 -3.24 4.47 -3.45
C ASP A 305 -2.49 3.44 -2.60
N LEU A 306 -3.17 2.83 -1.63
CA LEU A 306 -2.59 1.75 -0.82
C LEU A 306 -2.15 0.57 -1.68
N LEU A 307 -3.03 0.09 -2.58
CA LEU A 307 -2.73 -1.03 -3.47
C LEU A 307 -1.57 -0.70 -4.41
N ALA A 308 -1.58 0.47 -5.04
CA ALA A 308 -0.52 0.89 -5.96
C ALA A 308 0.85 1.03 -5.28
N ARG A 309 0.88 1.39 -3.98
CA ARG A 309 2.13 1.42 -3.19
C ARG A 309 2.65 0.04 -2.83
N ARG A 310 1.75 -0.94 -2.67
CA ARG A 310 2.09 -2.25 -2.11
C ARG A 310 2.20 -3.36 -3.13
N GLY A 311 1.57 -3.27 -4.30
CA GLY A 311 1.58 -4.32 -5.32
C GLY A 311 2.39 -3.98 -6.56
N LEU A 312 2.92 -5.01 -7.23
CA LEU A 312 3.28 -4.96 -8.65
C LEU A 312 2.06 -5.28 -9.53
N LEU A 313 1.22 -6.21 -9.05
CA LEU A 313 -0.13 -6.45 -9.52
C LEU A 313 -1.11 -6.21 -8.36
N CYS A 314 -2.24 -5.59 -8.63
CA CYS A 314 -3.29 -5.40 -7.63
C CYS A 314 -4.57 -6.10 -8.05
N VAL A 315 -5.22 -6.79 -7.11
CA VAL A 315 -6.49 -7.48 -7.36
C VAL A 315 -7.55 -6.99 -6.37
N LEU A 316 -8.65 -6.50 -6.90
CA LEU A 316 -9.86 -6.27 -6.13
C LEU A 316 -10.86 -7.34 -6.51
N GLY A 317 -11.25 -8.21 -5.58
CA GLY A 317 -12.15 -9.32 -5.85
C GLY A 317 -13.50 -9.15 -5.17
N ALA A 318 -14.57 -9.64 -5.79
CA ALA A 318 -15.95 -9.55 -5.28
C ALA A 318 -16.35 -8.13 -4.83
N VAL A 319 -16.02 -7.14 -5.65
CA VAL A 319 -16.34 -5.73 -5.42
C VAL A 319 -17.82 -5.51 -5.70
N ASP A 320 -18.57 -5.01 -4.71
CA ASP A 320 -19.98 -4.69 -4.91
C ASP A 320 -20.17 -3.54 -5.91
N THR A 321 -21.40 -3.38 -6.40
CA THR A 321 -21.73 -2.42 -7.46
C THR A 321 -21.42 -0.98 -7.06
N GLN A 322 -21.66 -0.59 -5.81
CA GLN A 322 -21.45 0.80 -5.38
C GLN A 322 -19.96 1.12 -5.28
N VAL A 323 -19.17 0.25 -4.66
CA VAL A 323 -17.70 0.41 -4.60
C VAL A 323 -17.09 0.34 -6.00
N PHE A 324 -17.60 -0.53 -6.87
CA PHE A 324 -17.12 -0.66 -8.24
C PHE A 324 -17.22 0.65 -9.03
N TRP A 325 -18.41 1.26 -9.08
CA TRP A 325 -18.61 2.49 -9.86
C TRP A 325 -17.83 3.68 -9.28
N GLU A 326 -17.73 3.79 -7.96
CA GLU A 326 -16.90 4.80 -7.31
C GLU A 326 -15.41 4.58 -7.62
N THR A 327 -14.96 3.33 -7.67
CA THR A 327 -13.59 2.98 -8.09
C THR A 327 -13.35 3.37 -9.55
N LEU A 328 -14.27 3.03 -10.47
CA LEU A 328 -14.16 3.39 -11.89
C LEU A 328 -14.10 4.90 -12.10
N ALA A 329 -14.90 5.66 -11.34
CA ALA A 329 -14.86 7.12 -11.38
C ALA A 329 -13.47 7.68 -11.10
N GLN A 330 -12.64 7.02 -10.29
CA GLN A 330 -11.28 7.47 -10.00
C GLN A 330 -10.25 7.08 -11.07
N LEU A 331 -10.55 6.05 -11.86
CA LEU A 331 -9.65 5.46 -12.85
C LEU A 331 -9.81 6.06 -14.24
N LEU A 332 -11.00 6.55 -14.59
CA LEU A 332 -11.27 7.22 -15.87
C LEU A 332 -10.79 8.68 -15.85
N ASP A 333 -10.31 9.19 -16.98
CA ASP A 333 -9.68 10.51 -17.05
C ASP A 333 -10.68 11.67 -16.87
N ASP A 334 -11.80 11.62 -17.59
CA ASP A 334 -12.77 12.71 -17.67
C ASP A 334 -13.41 13.05 -16.30
N VAL A 335 -13.39 14.33 -15.95
CA VAL A 335 -13.95 14.85 -14.70
C VAL A 335 -15.46 14.63 -14.58
N ARG A 336 -16.17 14.47 -15.71
CA ARG A 336 -17.63 14.21 -15.71
C ARG A 336 -18.00 12.95 -14.94
N TYR A 337 -17.10 11.96 -14.88
CA TYR A 337 -17.30 10.72 -14.14
C TYR A 337 -17.20 10.91 -12.63
N ARG A 338 -16.76 12.10 -12.16
CA ARG A 338 -16.64 12.45 -10.75
C ARG A 338 -17.49 13.70 -10.46
N PRO A 339 -18.82 13.66 -10.63
CA PRO A 339 -19.67 14.82 -10.36
C PRO A 339 -19.55 15.23 -8.89
N ASN A 340 -19.39 16.53 -8.62
CA ASN A 340 -19.20 16.99 -7.25
C ASN A 340 -20.48 16.76 -6.42
N ASN A 341 -20.35 16.23 -5.20
CA ASN A 341 -21.45 16.08 -4.25
C ASN A 341 -22.68 15.31 -4.77
N GLN A 342 -22.49 14.36 -5.70
CA GLN A 342 -23.57 13.55 -6.27
C GLN A 342 -23.31 12.05 -6.10
N PRO A 343 -23.83 11.41 -5.04
CA PRO A 343 -23.70 9.97 -4.84
C PRO A 343 -24.21 9.18 -6.05
N PHE A 344 -23.55 8.07 -6.38
CA PHE A 344 -24.05 7.22 -7.47
C PHE A 344 -25.29 6.42 -7.06
N THR A 345 -26.27 6.40 -7.94
CA THR A 345 -27.51 5.65 -7.82
C THR A 345 -27.79 4.91 -9.13
N SER A 346 -28.67 3.91 -9.09
CA SER A 346 -29.14 3.22 -10.31
C SER A 346 -29.59 4.18 -11.40
N ASP A 347 -30.16 5.32 -11.01
CA ASP A 347 -30.81 6.26 -11.91
C ASP A 347 -29.81 7.20 -12.58
N ASN A 348 -28.73 7.58 -11.87
CA ASN A 348 -27.74 8.52 -12.40
C ASN A 348 -26.53 7.86 -13.05
N LEU A 349 -26.25 6.59 -12.75
CA LEU A 349 -25.13 5.85 -13.34
C LEU A 349 -25.17 5.83 -14.88
N PRO A 350 -26.30 5.53 -15.56
CA PRO A 350 -26.36 5.57 -17.02
C PRO A 350 -26.05 6.96 -17.59
N VAL A 351 -26.45 8.03 -16.89
CA VAL A 351 -26.23 9.41 -17.33
C VAL A 351 -24.77 9.82 -17.16
N VAL A 352 -24.15 9.47 -16.03
CA VAL A 352 -22.75 9.82 -15.71
C VAL A 352 -21.77 9.05 -16.59
N PHE A 353 -21.97 7.74 -16.75
CA PHE A 353 -21.02 6.86 -17.42
C PHE A 353 -21.38 6.56 -18.88
N GLY A 354 -22.61 6.82 -19.31
CA GLY A 354 -23.04 6.72 -20.71
C GLY A 354 -22.75 5.35 -21.32
N GLU A 355 -22.06 5.33 -22.46
CA GLU A 355 -21.70 4.10 -23.16
C GLU A 355 -20.86 3.13 -22.31
N ILE A 356 -20.05 3.64 -21.38
CA ILE A 356 -19.27 2.80 -20.45
C ILE A 356 -20.22 1.99 -19.56
N PHE A 357 -21.30 2.61 -19.07
CA PHE A 357 -22.34 1.92 -18.31
C PHE A 357 -22.99 0.81 -19.13
N GLU A 358 -23.39 1.11 -20.36
CA GLU A 358 -24.03 0.16 -21.26
C GLU A 358 -23.13 -1.05 -21.57
N ARG A 359 -21.85 -0.81 -21.88
CA ARG A 359 -20.91 -1.87 -22.23
C ARG A 359 -20.63 -2.78 -21.03
N LEU A 360 -20.36 -2.19 -19.85
CA LEU A 360 -20.10 -2.98 -18.64
C LEU A 360 -21.35 -3.73 -18.16
N SER A 361 -22.53 -3.12 -18.23
CA SER A 361 -23.79 -3.76 -17.80
C SER A 361 -24.19 -4.96 -18.66
N ARG A 362 -23.69 -5.03 -19.90
CA ARG A 362 -23.92 -6.17 -20.81
C ARG A 362 -22.93 -7.32 -20.64
N LEU A 363 -21.88 -7.15 -19.83
CA LEU A 363 -20.92 -8.22 -19.60
C LEU A 363 -21.58 -9.40 -18.88
N ALA A 364 -21.46 -10.58 -19.47
CA ALA A 364 -21.86 -11.83 -18.84
C ALA A 364 -20.88 -12.21 -17.73
N ILE A 365 -21.33 -13.02 -16.77
CA ILE A 365 -20.47 -13.52 -15.69
C ILE A 365 -19.30 -14.30 -16.30
N GLY A 366 -18.09 -13.98 -15.85
CA GLY A 366 -16.84 -14.55 -16.35
C GLY A 366 -16.18 -13.73 -17.46
N GLU A 367 -16.94 -12.86 -18.15
CA GLU A 367 -16.40 -12.00 -19.21
C GLU A 367 -15.51 -10.90 -18.65
N THR A 368 -14.55 -10.52 -19.49
CA THR A 368 -13.45 -9.63 -19.15
C THR A 368 -13.36 -8.52 -20.19
N LEU A 369 -13.03 -7.31 -19.75
CA LEU A 369 -12.86 -6.13 -20.59
C LEU A 369 -11.70 -5.27 -20.08
N LEU A 370 -10.94 -4.64 -20.97
CA LEU A 370 -9.95 -3.63 -20.59
C LEU A 370 -10.63 -2.26 -20.50
N LEU A 371 -10.46 -1.56 -19.38
CA LEU A 371 -11.11 -0.27 -19.18
C LEU A 371 -10.65 0.77 -20.21
N SER A 372 -9.43 0.66 -20.73
CA SER A 372 -8.91 1.48 -21.83
C SER A 372 -9.72 1.36 -23.12
N ASP A 373 -10.42 0.24 -23.33
CA ASP A 373 -11.28 0.03 -24.49
C ASP A 373 -12.62 0.78 -24.36
N CYS A 374 -12.97 1.20 -23.14
CA CYS A 374 -14.15 1.98 -22.82
C CYS A 374 -13.89 3.50 -22.80
N GLY A 375 -12.68 3.92 -22.45
CA GLY A 375 -12.33 5.33 -22.40
C GLY A 375 -10.90 5.60 -21.91
N PRO A 376 -10.43 6.85 -22.01
CA PRO A 376 -9.09 7.22 -21.57
C PRO A 376 -8.94 7.03 -20.05
N LEU A 377 -7.82 6.41 -19.67
CA LEU A 377 -7.45 6.22 -18.27
C LEU A 377 -6.78 7.49 -17.72
N ARG A 378 -7.03 7.75 -16.44
CA ARG A 378 -6.48 8.91 -15.74
C ARG A 378 -4.96 8.79 -15.61
N ARG A 379 -4.25 9.81 -16.10
CA ARG A 379 -2.77 9.85 -16.10
C ARG A 379 -2.17 10.28 -14.78
N GLU A 380 -2.92 11.03 -13.98
CA GLU A 380 -2.49 11.54 -12.68
C GLU A 380 -3.58 11.29 -11.64
N ILE A 381 -3.46 10.15 -10.97
CA ILE A 381 -4.28 9.81 -9.80
C ILE A 381 -3.54 10.36 -8.56
N PRO A 382 -4.17 11.20 -7.73
CA PRO A 382 -3.50 11.80 -6.58
C PRO A 382 -3.20 10.73 -5.53
N ARG A 383 -2.04 10.87 -4.88
CA ARG A 383 -1.74 10.14 -3.65
C ARG A 383 -2.41 10.85 -2.48
N VAL A 384 -3.29 10.14 -1.79
CA VAL A 384 -4.08 10.68 -0.67
C VAL A 384 -3.57 10.19 0.68
N LEU A 385 -2.74 9.14 0.70
CA LEU A 385 -2.04 8.68 1.90
C LEU A 385 -0.76 9.49 2.12
N PRO A 386 -0.27 9.62 3.37
CA PRO A 386 0.95 10.35 3.67
C PRO A 386 2.11 9.98 2.73
N LEU A 387 2.74 10.99 2.13
CA LEU A 387 3.82 10.80 1.17
C LEU A 387 5.10 10.38 1.90
N LEU A 388 5.80 9.39 1.34
CA LEU A 388 7.18 9.13 1.71
C LEU A 388 8.11 10.11 0.97
N PRO A 389 9.29 10.47 1.51
CA PRO A 389 10.15 11.55 0.99
C PRO A 389 10.55 11.45 -0.49
N THR A 390 10.47 10.27 -1.10
CA THR A 390 10.86 10.00 -2.49
C THR A 390 9.69 9.66 -3.42
N GLN A 391 8.44 9.70 -2.93
CA GLN A 391 7.28 9.34 -3.73
C GLN A 391 6.72 10.53 -4.50
N ALA A 392 6.46 10.32 -5.79
CA ALA A 392 5.72 11.28 -6.61
C ALA A 392 4.33 11.54 -6.01
N PRO A 393 3.79 12.77 -6.11
CA PRO A 393 2.50 13.15 -5.54
C PRO A 393 1.31 12.49 -6.24
N SER A 394 1.54 11.90 -7.42
CA SER A 394 0.55 11.17 -8.19
C SER A 394 1.12 9.84 -8.68
N TYR A 395 0.22 8.99 -9.17
CA TYR A 395 0.54 7.72 -9.81
C TYR A 395 -0.48 7.45 -10.92
N ARG A 396 -0.24 6.40 -11.70
CA ARG A 396 -1.22 5.88 -12.65
C ARG A 396 -1.18 4.36 -12.68
N PHE A 397 -2.23 3.79 -13.27
CA PHE A 397 -2.25 2.40 -13.66
C PHE A 397 -1.97 2.30 -15.15
N ARG A 398 -1.06 1.40 -15.50
CA ARG A 398 -0.68 1.05 -16.86
C ARG A 398 -1.81 0.29 -17.55
N SER A 399 -2.37 -0.71 -16.86
CA SER A 399 -3.49 -1.51 -17.34
C SER A 399 -4.52 -1.75 -16.24
N ILE A 400 -5.79 -1.79 -16.65
CA ILE A 400 -6.95 -2.00 -15.78
C ILE A 400 -7.88 -2.96 -16.52
N GLN A 401 -7.97 -4.18 -16.01
CA GLN A 401 -8.85 -5.20 -16.52
C GLN A 401 -10.02 -5.40 -15.54
N ILE A 402 -11.23 -5.44 -16.09
CA ILE A 402 -12.48 -5.62 -15.36
C ILE A 402 -13.04 -6.98 -15.74
N ARG A 403 -13.50 -7.73 -14.73
CA ARG A 403 -14.17 -9.01 -14.93
C ARG A 403 -15.47 -9.05 -14.14
N ARG A 404 -16.55 -9.55 -14.75
CA ARG A 404 -17.86 -9.68 -14.11
C ARG A 404 -17.94 -10.98 -13.30
N GLY A 405 -18.26 -10.91 -12.01
CA GLY A 405 -18.48 -12.08 -11.14
C GLY A 405 -17.74 -12.02 -9.81
N ALA A 406 -18.16 -12.88 -8.87
CA ALA A 406 -17.59 -12.99 -7.53
C ALA A 406 -16.47 -14.04 -7.43
N VAL A 407 -16.65 -15.14 -8.15
CA VAL A 407 -15.81 -16.34 -8.09
C VAL A 407 -15.53 -16.82 -9.51
N PHE A 408 -14.36 -17.40 -9.71
CA PHE A 408 -13.92 -17.86 -11.02
C PHE A 408 -13.19 -19.20 -10.90
N PRO A 409 -13.31 -20.09 -11.90
CA PRO A 409 -12.60 -21.37 -11.88
C PRO A 409 -11.08 -21.16 -11.75
N GLY A 410 -10.46 -21.89 -10.82
CA GLY A 410 -9.02 -21.85 -10.58
C GLY A 410 -8.49 -20.57 -9.92
N ILE A 411 -9.37 -19.64 -9.52
CA ILE A 411 -8.98 -18.43 -8.80
C ILE A 411 -9.38 -18.59 -7.32
N PRO A 412 -8.45 -18.42 -6.36
CA PRO A 412 -8.79 -18.47 -4.95
C PRO A 412 -9.78 -17.37 -4.58
N ALA A 413 -10.74 -17.67 -3.71
CA ALA A 413 -11.81 -16.73 -3.35
C ALA A 413 -12.09 -16.74 -1.85
N SER A 414 -12.62 -15.63 -1.33
CA SER A 414 -13.08 -15.55 0.06
C SER A 414 -14.45 -16.20 0.24
N SER A 415 -14.79 -16.58 1.47
CA SER A 415 -16.11 -17.09 1.85
C SER A 415 -17.20 -16.05 1.58
N THR A 416 -16.90 -14.75 1.76
CA THR A 416 -17.78 -13.65 1.37
C THR A 416 -18.04 -13.65 -0.13
N ALA A 417 -17.01 -13.82 -0.96
CA ALA A 417 -17.17 -13.91 -2.42
C ALA A 417 -18.09 -15.08 -2.81
N ARG A 418 -17.97 -16.23 -2.14
CA ARG A 418 -18.82 -17.40 -2.37
C ARG A 418 -20.29 -17.20 -1.98
N ARG A 419 -20.57 -16.33 -1.01
CA ARG A 419 -21.96 -16.03 -0.57
C ARG A 419 -22.73 -15.14 -1.53
N PHE A 420 -22.07 -14.42 -2.44
CA PHE A 420 -22.75 -13.55 -3.40
C PHE A 420 -23.72 -14.31 -4.33
N SER A 421 -23.46 -15.60 -4.62
CA SER A 421 -24.41 -16.40 -5.41
C SER A 421 -25.75 -16.62 -4.71
N ASP A 422 -25.75 -16.54 -3.38
CA ASP A 422 -26.93 -16.79 -2.55
C ASP A 422 -27.70 -15.49 -2.25
N MET A 423 -27.14 -14.33 -2.63
CA MET A 423 -27.73 -13.00 -2.41
C MET A 423 -28.58 -12.59 -3.62
N VAL A 424 -29.82 -13.05 -3.65
CA VAL A 424 -30.76 -12.84 -4.78
C VAL A 424 -31.03 -11.37 -5.11
N GLU A 425 -30.95 -10.49 -4.11
CA GLU A 425 -31.17 -9.04 -4.27
C GLU A 425 -29.93 -8.28 -4.73
N GLU A 426 -28.75 -8.90 -4.70
CA GLU A 426 -27.50 -8.25 -5.05
C GLU A 426 -27.15 -8.51 -6.52
N SER A 427 -26.72 -7.45 -7.21
CA SER A 427 -26.13 -7.62 -8.54
C SER A 427 -24.84 -8.42 -8.44
N PRO A 428 -24.52 -9.30 -9.41
CA PRO A 428 -23.24 -9.98 -9.45
C PRO A 428 -22.09 -8.97 -9.22
N PRO A 429 -21.10 -9.27 -8.37
CA PRO A 429 -20.04 -8.32 -8.09
C PRO A 429 -19.01 -8.30 -9.21
N TRP A 430 -17.93 -7.56 -9.01
CA TRP A 430 -16.88 -7.33 -9.99
C TRP A 430 -15.51 -7.77 -9.47
N MET A 431 -14.60 -8.01 -10.40
CA MET A 431 -13.18 -8.13 -10.12
C MET A 431 -12.43 -7.09 -10.95
N LEU A 432 -11.48 -6.40 -10.32
CA LEU A 432 -10.54 -5.51 -11.01
C LEU A 432 -9.13 -6.05 -10.85
N ILE A 433 -8.40 -6.10 -11.96
CA ILE A 433 -6.97 -6.43 -12.01
C ILE A 433 -6.26 -5.17 -12.49
N LEU A 434 -5.41 -4.61 -11.64
CA LEU A 434 -4.78 -3.30 -11.85
C LEU A 434 -3.27 -3.48 -11.87
N VAL A 435 -2.61 -2.87 -12.85
CA VAL A 435 -1.14 -2.86 -12.97
C VAL A 435 -0.64 -1.44 -12.72
N PRO A 436 -0.09 -1.13 -11.53
CA PRO A 436 0.53 0.17 -11.28
C PRO A 436 1.75 0.38 -12.19
N GLU A 437 2.06 1.64 -12.52
CA GLU A 437 3.30 1.95 -13.23
C GLU A 437 4.55 1.91 -12.35
#